data_AF-A0AAW2CHA1-F1
#
_entry.id   AF-A0AAW2CHA1-F1
#
_cell.length_a   1.000
_cell.length_b   1.000
_cell.length_c   1.000
_cell.angle_alpha   90.00
_cell.angle_beta   90.00
_cell.angle_gamma   90.00
#
_symmetry.space_group_name_H-M   'P 1'
#
loop_
_entity.id
_entity.type
_entity.pdbx_description
1 polymer ?
#
loop_
_entity_poly.entity_id
_entity_poly.type
_entity_poly.pdbx_seq_one_letter_code
_entity_poly.pdbx_strand_id
1 'polypeptide(L)'
;MNFRLRIAIRQLSDRCLYTASKWAAEQLMGIEQDPANFMPSNTRFQWGSSSIRRRFRTNEITSTPIAGASYVSTPVMEEDDAVDGDFYLLAKSYFDCREYRRAAYVLRDQTGKKSVFLRCYALYLAGEKRKEEEVIELEGPLGKSDSVNRELVSLERELSTLCKNGSIDPFGLYLYGLVLKEKGSENVARSVLVESVNSYPWNWNAWSELQSLCTTIDTLNSLNLNNHWMKDFFLASAYQ
;
A
#
# COMPACT_ATOMS: atom_id res chain seq x y z
N MET A 1 16.47 -9.10 -0.28
CA MET A 1 15.24 -9.04 0.54
C MET A 1 15.22 -7.81 1.46
N ASN A 2 16.12 -7.70 2.44
CA ASN A 2 16.09 -6.67 3.49
C ASN A 2 16.07 -5.22 2.99
N PHE A 3 16.88 -4.89 1.98
CA PHE A 3 16.90 -3.54 1.40
C PHE A 3 15.56 -3.17 0.73
N ARG A 4 14.93 -4.11 0.03
CA ARG A 4 13.62 -3.89 -0.64
C ARG A 4 12.49 -3.70 0.36
N LEU A 5 12.49 -4.46 1.46
CA LEU A 5 11.53 -4.28 2.56
C LEU A 5 11.68 -2.91 3.23
N ARG A 6 12.92 -2.45 3.47
CA ARG A 6 13.17 -1.10 4.04
C ARG A 6 12.66 0.01 3.13
N ILE A 7 12.82 -0.12 1.81
CA ILE A 7 12.20 0.80 0.84
C ILE A 7 10.68 0.73 0.93
N ALA A 8 10.11 -0.47 0.88
CA ALA A 8 8.66 -0.65 0.90
C ALA A 8 8.00 -0.05 2.16
N ILE A 9 8.62 -0.23 3.33
CA ILE A 9 8.17 0.38 4.60
C ILE A 9 8.09 1.90 4.46
N ARG A 10 9.11 2.55 3.87
CA ARG A 10 9.08 4.00 3.62
C ARG A 10 7.97 4.38 2.66
N GLN A 11 7.89 3.72 1.51
CA GLN A 11 6.88 3.99 0.47
C GLN A 11 5.43 3.86 0.98
N LEU A 12 5.19 2.88 1.86
CA LEU A 12 3.90 2.65 2.52
C LEU A 12 3.62 3.70 3.59
N SER A 13 4.60 3.99 4.46
CA SER A 13 4.46 5.01 5.52
C SER A 13 4.25 6.41 4.96
N ASP A 14 4.95 6.74 3.87
CA ASP A 14 4.86 8.01 3.19
C ASP A 14 3.46 8.25 2.66
N ARG A 15 2.76 7.19 2.23
CA ARG A 15 1.36 7.19 1.78
C ARG A 15 0.35 6.95 2.91
N CYS A 16 0.80 6.97 4.16
CA CYS A 16 -0.04 6.74 5.34
C CYS A 16 -0.74 5.37 5.39
N LEU A 17 -0.21 4.38 4.66
CA LEU A 17 -0.65 2.98 4.72
C LEU A 17 0.01 2.28 5.92
N TYR A 18 -0.30 2.76 7.11
CA TYR A 18 0.41 2.40 8.34
C TYR A 18 0.30 0.93 8.71
N THR A 19 -0.83 0.27 8.44
CA THR A 19 -1.02 -1.16 8.70
C THR A 19 -0.13 -2.02 7.80
N ALA A 20 -0.07 -1.71 6.50
CA ALA A 20 0.80 -2.40 5.56
C ALA A 20 2.28 -2.14 5.87
N SER A 21 2.64 -0.90 6.20
CA SER A 21 4.00 -0.54 6.61
C SER A 21 4.43 -1.29 7.88
N LYS A 22 3.55 -1.35 8.88
CA LYS A 22 3.76 -2.13 10.11
C LYS A 22 3.99 -3.61 9.80
N TRP A 23 3.10 -4.21 9.00
CA TRP A 23 3.23 -5.61 8.61
C TRP A 23 4.57 -5.88 7.91
N ALA A 24 4.99 -5.02 6.97
CA ALA A 24 6.26 -5.15 6.28
C ALA A 24 7.47 -5.00 7.25
N ALA A 25 7.37 -4.12 8.25
CA ALA A 25 8.38 -3.97 9.29
C ALA A 25 8.48 -5.21 10.19
N GLU A 26 7.36 -5.83 10.54
CA GLU A 26 7.34 -7.09 11.29
C GLU A 26 8.03 -8.21 10.50
N GLN A 27 7.76 -8.34 9.19
CA GLN A 27 8.46 -9.32 8.34
C GLN A 27 9.96 -9.07 8.27
N LEU A 28 10.39 -7.80 8.17
CA LEU A 28 11.81 -7.44 8.17
C LEU A 28 12.50 -7.87 9.47
N MET A 29 11.87 -7.62 10.63
CA MET A 29 12.42 -8.01 11.93
C MET A 29 12.47 -9.53 12.11
N GLY A 30 11.52 -10.27 11.55
CA GLY A 30 11.55 -11.73 11.56
C GLY A 30 12.74 -12.32 10.79
N ILE A 31 13.17 -11.67 9.70
CA ILE A 31 14.33 -12.10 8.89
C ILE A 31 15.66 -11.74 9.58
N GLU A 32 15.74 -10.61 10.28
CA GLU A 32 16.98 -10.16 10.96
C GLU A 32 17.32 -10.97 12.22
N GLN A 33 16.35 -11.70 12.79
CA GLN A 33 16.55 -12.57 13.95
C GLN A 33 17.15 -13.93 13.60
N ASP A 34 17.39 -14.24 12.32
CA ASP A 34 18.11 -15.46 11.94
C ASP A 34 19.57 -15.39 12.45
N PRO A 35 20.00 -16.29 13.36
CA PRO A 35 21.33 -16.26 13.96
C PRO A 35 22.47 -16.36 12.94
N ALA A 36 22.20 -16.77 11.69
CA ALA A 36 23.18 -16.76 10.61
C ALA A 36 23.56 -15.35 10.10
N ASN A 37 22.73 -14.32 10.34
CA ASN A 37 22.94 -12.94 9.88
C ASN A 37 23.46 -12.00 10.98
N PHE A 38 23.77 -12.50 12.18
CA PHE A 38 24.41 -11.73 13.25
C PHE A 38 25.87 -11.41 12.87
N MET A 39 26.08 -10.31 12.13
CA MET A 39 27.34 -9.59 12.25
C MET A 39 27.35 -8.90 13.62
N PRO A 40 28.32 -9.18 14.51
CA PRO A 40 28.31 -8.62 15.86
C PRO A 40 28.44 -7.09 15.75
N SER A 41 27.39 -6.40 16.16
CA SER A 41 27.22 -4.94 16.12
C SER A 41 28.01 -4.21 17.22
N ASN A 42 29.23 -4.68 17.51
CA ASN A 42 30.16 -4.02 18.43
C ASN A 42 31.22 -3.22 17.68
N THR A 43 30.81 -2.21 16.91
CA THR A 43 31.60 -0.97 16.76
C THR A 43 30.70 0.20 16.35
N ARG A 44 29.91 0.70 17.30
CA ARG A 44 29.36 2.06 17.22
C ARG A 44 30.38 3.01 17.87
N PHE A 45 30.58 4.16 17.23
CA PHE A 45 31.39 5.33 17.62
C PHE A 45 32.86 5.38 17.18
N GLN A 46 33.09 5.91 15.98
CA GLN A 46 34.05 7.01 15.81
C GLN A 46 33.47 8.05 14.86
N TRP A 47 33.08 9.19 15.43
CA TRP A 47 32.99 10.46 14.71
C TRP A 47 34.43 10.91 14.42
N GLY A 48 34.75 11.05 13.13
CA GLY A 48 36.05 11.50 12.68
C GLY A 48 35.97 11.90 11.21
N SER A 49 35.97 13.20 10.98
CA SER A 49 36.26 13.95 9.76
C SER A 49 36.71 13.18 8.50
N SER A 50 36.03 13.45 7.39
CA SER A 50 36.60 13.95 6.12
C SER A 50 35.93 13.36 4.89
N SER A 51 35.50 14.29 4.03
CA SER A 51 35.25 14.18 2.60
C SER A 51 36.22 13.26 1.87
N ILE A 52 35.69 12.33 1.05
CA ILE A 52 36.26 11.93 -0.25
C ILE A 52 35.26 11.03 -0.99
N ARG A 53 34.97 11.43 -2.24
CA ARG A 53 34.24 10.70 -3.28
C ARG A 53 34.45 9.19 -3.21
N ARG A 54 33.36 8.42 -3.25
CA ARG A 54 33.42 7.03 -3.73
C ARG A 54 32.38 6.78 -4.81
N ARG A 55 32.93 6.48 -5.99
CA ARG A 55 32.30 6.15 -7.27
C ARG A 55 31.24 5.06 -7.12
N PHE A 56 30.16 5.21 -7.87
CA PHE A 56 29.21 4.14 -8.19
C PHE A 56 29.98 2.91 -8.71
N ARG A 57 29.90 1.80 -7.97
CA ARG A 57 30.14 0.46 -8.50
C ARG A 57 28.79 -0.22 -8.62
N THR A 58 28.36 -0.38 -9.85
CA THR A 58 27.41 -1.40 -10.29
C THR A 58 27.96 -2.76 -9.86
N ASN A 59 27.39 -3.35 -8.82
CA ASN A 59 27.57 -4.77 -8.54
C ASN A 59 26.19 -5.42 -8.55
N GLU A 60 26.05 -6.34 -9.50
CA GLU A 60 24.95 -7.28 -9.63
C GLU A 60 24.73 -8.02 -8.31
N ILE A 61 23.48 -8.05 -7.84
CA ILE A 61 23.09 -8.78 -6.64
C ILE A 61 22.69 -10.18 -7.09
N THR A 62 23.64 -11.11 -7.06
CA THR A 62 23.36 -12.54 -7.09
C THR A 62 22.60 -12.89 -5.81
N SER A 63 21.30 -13.16 -5.95
CA SER A 63 20.48 -13.66 -4.85
C SER A 63 20.82 -15.13 -4.65
N THR A 64 21.28 -15.52 -3.47
CA THR A 64 21.34 -16.93 -3.09
C THR A 64 19.91 -17.49 -3.06
N PRO A 65 19.57 -18.49 -3.87
CA PRO A 65 18.22 -19.04 -3.89
C PRO A 65 18.03 -19.96 -2.69
N ILE A 66 16.89 -19.82 -2.00
CA ILE A 66 16.27 -20.93 -1.28
C ILE A 66 15.91 -21.98 -2.34
N ALA A 67 16.30 -23.23 -2.12
CA ALA A 67 16.20 -24.32 -3.07
C ALA A 67 14.79 -24.40 -3.72
N GLY A 68 14.72 -24.16 -5.03
CA GLY A 68 13.59 -24.58 -5.88
C GLY A 68 12.66 -23.48 -6.42
N ALA A 69 12.62 -22.26 -5.87
CA ALA A 69 11.68 -21.22 -6.32
C ALA A 69 12.40 -19.98 -6.89
N SER A 70 12.26 -19.75 -8.20
CA SER A 70 12.66 -18.48 -8.84
C SER A 70 11.53 -17.46 -8.69
N TYR A 71 11.61 -16.60 -7.68
CA TYR A 71 10.66 -15.50 -7.49
C TYR A 71 10.96 -14.35 -8.45
N VAL A 72 9.91 -13.75 -9.00
CA VAL A 72 10.03 -12.52 -9.79
C VAL A 72 10.55 -11.40 -8.89
N SER A 73 11.62 -10.75 -9.32
CA SER A 73 12.12 -9.57 -8.64
C SER A 73 11.11 -8.44 -8.77
N THR A 74 10.67 -7.93 -7.63
CA THR A 74 9.75 -6.80 -7.57
C THR A 74 10.37 -5.57 -8.23
N PRO A 75 9.64 -4.86 -9.12
CA PRO A 75 10.06 -3.54 -9.54
C PRO A 75 10.21 -2.67 -8.29
N VAL A 76 11.36 -2.02 -8.12
CA VAL A 76 11.47 -0.92 -7.19
C VAL A 76 10.70 0.21 -7.88
N MET A 77 9.62 0.69 -7.27
CA MET A 77 9.06 1.96 -7.71
C MET A 77 10.17 3.00 -7.56
N GLU A 78 10.64 3.52 -8.68
CA GLU A 78 11.49 4.71 -8.73
C GLU A 78 10.64 5.85 -8.18
N GLU A 79 10.71 6.07 -6.88
CA GLU A 79 10.29 7.34 -6.32
C GLU A 79 11.38 8.34 -6.66
N ASP A 80 10.96 9.48 -7.18
CA ASP A 80 11.83 10.63 -7.28
C ASP A 80 12.32 10.89 -5.84
N ASP A 81 13.63 10.80 -5.58
CA ASP A 81 14.27 11.14 -4.29
C ASP A 81 14.04 12.64 -3.92
N ALA A 82 13.17 13.33 -4.66
CA ALA A 82 12.65 14.65 -4.40
C ALA A 82 11.97 14.69 -3.03
N VAL A 83 12.44 15.64 -2.22
CA VAL A 83 11.81 16.00 -0.95
C VAL A 83 10.33 16.29 -1.19
N ASP A 84 9.47 15.72 -0.34
CA ASP A 84 8.04 15.98 -0.37
C ASP A 84 7.77 17.49 -0.36
N GLY A 85 6.98 17.98 -1.32
CA GLY A 85 6.63 19.39 -1.38
C GLY A 85 5.84 19.86 -0.14
N ASP A 86 5.91 21.15 0.17
CA ASP A 86 5.30 21.74 1.37
C ASP A 86 3.80 21.40 1.54
N PHE A 87 3.06 21.37 0.43
CA PHE A 87 1.65 20.97 0.42
C PHE A 87 1.45 19.52 0.87
N TYR A 88 2.36 18.61 0.49
CA TYR A 88 2.30 17.22 0.91
C TYR A 88 2.58 17.07 2.39
N LEU A 89 3.61 17.74 2.90
CA LEU A 89 3.95 17.72 4.32
C LEU A 89 2.79 18.25 5.18
N LEU A 90 2.16 19.36 4.76
CA LEU A 90 0.99 19.91 5.43
C LEU A 90 -0.19 18.93 5.40
N ALA A 91 -0.49 18.35 4.24
CA ALA A 91 -1.58 17.40 4.10
C ALA A 91 -1.36 16.13 4.94
N LYS A 92 -0.12 15.64 5.00
CA LYS A 92 0.25 14.52 5.86
C LYS A 92 0.04 14.85 7.34
N SER A 93 0.38 16.06 7.78
CA SER A 93 0.11 16.49 9.17
C SER A 93 -1.40 16.48 9.50
N TYR A 94 -2.25 16.96 8.58
CA TYR A 94 -3.71 16.87 8.75
C TYR A 94 -4.20 15.42 8.73
N PHE A 95 -3.64 14.58 7.86
CA PHE A 95 -3.98 13.16 7.81
C PHE A 95 -3.66 12.46 9.14
N ASP A 96 -2.49 12.73 9.70
CA ASP A 96 -2.03 12.14 10.97
C ASP A 96 -2.91 12.59 12.16
N CYS A 97 -3.47 13.79 12.10
CA CYS A 97 -4.49 14.28 13.04
C CYS A 97 -5.92 13.78 12.75
N ARG A 98 -6.11 12.88 11.77
CA ARG A 98 -7.42 12.39 11.30
C ARG A 98 -8.35 13.49 10.76
N GLU A 99 -7.78 14.60 10.31
CA GLU A 99 -8.49 15.72 9.67
C GLU A 99 -8.54 15.52 8.15
N TYR A 100 -9.14 14.41 7.72
CA TYR A 100 -9.00 13.91 6.36
C TYR A 100 -9.51 14.87 5.27
N ARG A 101 -10.62 15.58 5.50
CA ARG A 101 -11.13 16.57 4.52
C ARG A 101 -10.16 17.73 4.33
N ARG A 102 -9.46 18.17 5.37
CA ARG A 102 -8.44 19.23 5.26
C ARG A 102 -7.20 18.73 4.53
N ALA A 103 -6.76 17.51 4.80
CA ALA A 103 -5.68 16.87 4.04
C ALA A 103 -6.01 16.83 2.54
N ALA A 104 -7.21 16.37 2.19
CA ALA A 104 -7.68 16.33 0.80
C ALA A 104 -7.75 17.72 0.17
N TYR A 105 -8.25 18.73 0.90
CA TYR A 105 -8.37 20.10 0.41
C TYR A 105 -7.02 20.75 0.07
N VAL A 106 -5.99 20.49 0.88
CA VAL A 106 -4.62 21.00 0.62
C VAL A 106 -4.04 20.40 -0.67
N LEU A 107 -4.36 19.14 -0.96
CA LEU A 107 -3.85 18.42 -2.13
C LEU A 107 -4.71 18.55 -3.39
N ARG A 108 -5.80 19.34 -3.37
CA ARG A 108 -6.76 19.41 -4.48
C ARG A 108 -6.14 19.81 -5.84
N ASP A 109 -5.12 20.66 -5.80
CA ASP A 109 -4.44 21.19 -7.00
C ASP A 109 -3.14 20.41 -7.33
N GLN A 110 -2.81 19.38 -6.54
CA GLN A 110 -1.61 18.57 -6.72
C GLN A 110 -1.84 17.40 -7.69
N THR A 111 -0.92 17.21 -8.63
CA THR A 111 -1.02 16.21 -9.70
C THR A 111 -0.05 15.03 -9.53
N GLY A 112 0.90 15.11 -8.60
CA GLY A 112 1.85 14.02 -8.34
C GLY A 112 1.14 12.77 -7.82
N LYS A 113 1.51 11.58 -8.32
CA LYS A 113 0.86 10.29 -8.01
C LYS A 113 0.68 10.07 -6.50
N LYS A 114 1.73 10.32 -5.70
CA LYS A 114 1.71 10.24 -4.23
C LYS A 114 0.71 11.22 -3.60
N SER A 115 0.64 12.46 -4.10
CA SER A 115 -0.33 13.47 -3.63
C SER A 115 -1.77 13.14 -4.03
N VAL A 116 -1.99 12.69 -5.27
CA VAL A 116 -3.31 12.25 -5.77
C VAL A 116 -3.81 11.07 -4.94
N PHE A 117 -2.95 10.07 -4.68
CA PHE A 117 -3.27 8.95 -3.81
C PHE A 117 -3.69 9.43 -2.40
N LEU A 118 -2.86 10.24 -1.73
CA LEU A 118 -3.15 10.69 -0.36
C LEU A 118 -4.44 11.53 -0.31
N ARG A 119 -4.71 12.36 -1.32
CA ARG A 119 -5.96 13.12 -1.45
C ARG A 119 -7.16 12.18 -1.52
N CYS A 120 -7.16 11.26 -2.47
CA CYS A 120 -8.28 10.34 -2.67
C CYS A 120 -8.47 9.41 -1.47
N TYR A 121 -7.37 8.94 -0.87
CA TYR A 121 -7.42 8.09 0.32
C TYR A 121 -7.97 8.83 1.55
N ALA A 122 -7.58 10.10 1.74
CA ALA A 122 -8.15 10.95 2.77
C ALA A 122 -9.66 11.17 2.56
N LEU A 123 -10.11 11.45 1.34
CA LEU A 123 -11.54 11.56 1.05
C LEU A 123 -12.29 10.25 1.34
N TYR A 124 -11.73 9.11 0.92
CA TYR A 124 -12.30 7.80 1.23
C TYR A 124 -12.50 7.62 2.74
N LEU A 125 -11.46 7.86 3.55
CA LEU A 125 -11.55 7.74 5.02
C LEU A 125 -12.47 8.79 5.67
N ALA A 126 -12.57 9.99 5.10
CA ALA A 126 -13.53 11.01 5.55
C ALA A 126 -14.98 10.55 5.35
N GLY A 127 -15.23 9.84 4.25
CA GLY A 127 -16.51 9.22 3.94
C GLY A 127 -16.80 8.00 4.81
N GLU A 128 -15.81 7.13 5.04
CA GLU A 128 -15.95 5.99 5.96
C GLU A 128 -16.27 6.43 7.38
N LYS A 129 -15.54 7.44 7.87
CA LYS A 129 -15.80 8.02 9.19
C LYS A 129 -17.23 8.55 9.29
N ARG A 130 -17.73 9.25 8.26
CA ARG A 130 -19.10 9.79 8.28
C ARG A 130 -20.14 8.69 8.18
N LYS A 131 -19.89 7.65 7.38
CA LYS A 131 -20.74 6.46 7.30
C LYS A 131 -20.88 5.81 8.67
N GLU A 132 -19.78 5.59 9.39
CA GLU A 132 -19.77 5.00 10.73
C GLU A 132 -20.55 5.87 11.74
N GLU A 133 -20.36 7.19 11.72
CA GLU A 133 -21.13 8.12 12.56
C GLU A 133 -22.64 8.08 12.24
N GLU A 134 -23.03 8.02 10.96
CA GLU A 134 -24.45 7.88 10.54
C GLU A 134 -25.07 6.59 11.04
N VAL A 135 -24.33 5.49 10.99
CA VAL A 135 -24.78 4.20 11.55
C VAL A 135 -25.09 4.35 13.04
N ILE A 136 -24.16 4.91 13.82
CA ILE A 136 -24.33 5.08 15.27
C ILE A 136 -25.49 6.03 15.61
N GLU A 137 -25.64 7.14 14.88
CA GLU A 137 -26.75 8.10 15.07
C GLU A 137 -28.12 7.47 14.79
N LEU A 138 -28.17 6.49 13.88
CA LEU A 138 -29.39 5.81 13.44
C LEU A 138 -29.64 4.47 14.14
N GLU A 139 -28.75 4.02 15.04
CA GLU A 139 -28.95 2.85 15.90
C GLU A 139 -30.07 3.10 16.93
N GLY A 140 -31.32 3.06 16.45
CA GLY A 140 -32.55 3.00 17.24
C GLY A 140 -33.31 1.69 16.99
N PRO A 141 -34.47 1.49 17.65
CA PRO A 141 -35.26 0.25 17.54
C PRO A 141 -35.85 -0.05 16.15
N LEU A 142 -35.59 0.78 15.13
CA LEU A 142 -36.19 0.71 13.79
C LEU A 142 -35.28 0.12 12.70
N GLY A 143 -34.10 -0.44 13.04
CA GLY A 143 -33.34 -1.32 12.15
C GLY A 143 -32.08 -0.71 11.53
N LYS A 144 -31.36 -1.56 10.76
CA LYS A 144 -30.07 -1.27 10.13
C LYS A 144 -30.17 -0.05 9.20
N SER A 145 -29.30 0.93 9.35
CA SER A 145 -29.17 2.04 8.40
C SER A 145 -28.41 1.61 7.14
N ASP A 146 -28.93 1.88 5.95
CA ASP A 146 -28.22 1.75 4.66
C ASP A 146 -27.22 2.91 4.44
N SER A 147 -26.45 3.25 5.48
CA SER A 147 -25.47 4.33 5.44
C SER A 147 -24.35 3.94 4.47
N VAL A 148 -24.08 4.81 3.50
CA VAL A 148 -23.03 4.60 2.49
C VAL A 148 -22.06 5.77 2.46
N ASN A 149 -20.83 5.48 2.06
CA ASN A 149 -19.81 6.49 1.89
C ASN A 149 -20.16 7.41 0.69
N ARG A 150 -20.45 8.68 0.98
CA ARG A 150 -20.91 9.67 -0.02
C ARG A 150 -19.82 10.09 -1.01
N GLU A 151 -18.56 9.81 -0.70
CA GLU A 151 -17.41 10.16 -1.55
C GLU A 151 -17.18 9.09 -2.65
N LEU A 152 -17.83 7.92 -2.59
CA LEU A 152 -17.58 6.82 -3.54
C LEU A 152 -17.81 7.20 -5.01
N VAL A 153 -18.84 8.00 -5.30
CA VAL A 153 -19.18 8.38 -6.69
C VAL A 153 -18.13 9.30 -7.31
N SER A 154 -17.63 10.27 -6.55
CA SER A 154 -16.58 11.18 -7.01
C SER A 154 -15.24 10.43 -7.14
N LEU A 155 -14.91 9.60 -6.15
CA LEU A 155 -13.69 8.80 -6.13
C LEU A 155 -13.64 7.80 -7.30
N GLU A 156 -14.71 7.06 -7.54
CA GLU A 156 -14.78 6.11 -8.67
C GLU A 156 -14.55 6.82 -10.01
N ARG A 157 -15.19 7.97 -10.21
CA ARG A 157 -15.06 8.75 -11.46
C ARG A 157 -13.62 9.17 -11.69
N GLU A 158 -12.97 9.72 -10.66
CA GLU A 158 -11.59 10.19 -10.74
C GLU A 158 -10.62 9.03 -10.98
N LEU A 159 -10.70 7.97 -10.16
CA LEU A 159 -9.82 6.81 -10.25
C LEU A 159 -10.00 6.05 -11.56
N SER A 160 -11.24 5.89 -12.04
CA SER A 160 -11.54 5.30 -13.35
C SER A 160 -10.91 6.11 -14.50
N THR A 161 -10.90 7.44 -14.38
CA THR A 161 -10.25 8.32 -15.37
C THR A 161 -8.73 8.14 -15.36
N LEU A 162 -8.11 8.04 -14.17
CA LEU A 162 -6.68 7.77 -14.04
C LEU A 162 -6.29 6.39 -14.60
N CYS A 163 -7.13 5.36 -14.40
CA CYS A 163 -6.95 4.04 -15.02
C CYS A 163 -6.96 4.15 -16.55
N LYS A 164 -7.98 4.79 -17.13
CA LYS A 164 -8.13 4.93 -18.59
C LYS A 164 -6.98 5.69 -19.23
N ASN A 165 -6.42 6.67 -18.51
CA ASN A 165 -5.31 7.48 -18.99
C ASN A 165 -3.94 6.81 -18.77
N GLY A 166 -3.88 5.62 -18.15
CA GLY A 166 -2.62 4.93 -17.83
C GLY A 166 -1.76 5.68 -16.81
N SER A 167 -2.33 6.63 -16.07
CA SER A 167 -1.61 7.48 -15.11
C SER A 167 -1.72 6.98 -13.66
N ILE A 168 -2.59 6.00 -13.39
CA ILE A 168 -2.77 5.43 -12.06
C ILE A 168 -1.54 4.63 -11.62
N ASP A 169 -1.14 4.77 -10.36
CA ASP A 169 -0.07 3.99 -9.77
C ASP A 169 -0.63 2.77 -9.01
N PRO A 170 0.22 1.84 -8.55
CA PRO A 170 -0.25 0.64 -7.84
C PRO A 170 -1.06 0.96 -6.57
N PHE A 171 -0.76 2.06 -5.90
CA PHE A 171 -1.51 2.51 -4.72
C PHE A 171 -2.89 3.05 -5.10
N GLY A 172 -2.98 3.79 -6.21
CA GLY A 172 -4.25 4.20 -6.80
C GLY A 172 -5.11 3.01 -7.22
N LEU A 173 -4.52 1.96 -7.81
CA LEU A 173 -5.23 0.71 -8.12
C LEU A 173 -5.78 0.06 -6.85
N TYR A 174 -4.99 -0.03 -5.79
CA TYR A 174 -5.45 -0.52 -4.48
C TYR A 174 -6.69 0.27 -3.99
N LEU A 175 -6.62 1.60 -4.00
CA LEU A 175 -7.73 2.45 -3.56
C LEU A 175 -8.96 2.30 -4.48
N TYR A 176 -8.76 2.17 -5.79
CA TYR A 176 -9.85 1.94 -6.73
C TYR A 176 -10.54 0.59 -6.48
N GLY A 177 -9.75 -0.45 -6.13
CA GLY A 177 -10.26 -1.73 -5.68
C GLY A 177 -11.16 -1.61 -4.45
N LEU A 178 -10.78 -0.82 -3.44
CA LEU A 178 -11.61 -0.55 -2.26
C LEU A 178 -12.94 0.10 -2.64
N VAL A 179 -12.89 1.16 -3.45
CA VAL A 179 -14.08 1.89 -3.90
C VAL A 179 -15.03 0.97 -4.68
N LEU A 180 -14.51 0.16 -5.60
CA LEU A 180 -15.31 -0.79 -6.38
C LEU A 180 -15.93 -1.89 -5.51
N LYS A 181 -15.17 -2.40 -4.53
CA LYS A 181 -15.66 -3.39 -3.56
C LYS A 181 -16.83 -2.83 -2.76
N GLU A 182 -16.69 -1.62 -2.21
CA GLU A 182 -17.75 -1.00 -1.42
C GLU A 182 -19.00 -0.68 -2.25
N LYS A 183 -18.82 -0.39 -3.55
CA LYS A 183 -19.92 -0.24 -4.50
C LYS A 183 -20.57 -1.56 -4.95
N GLY A 184 -20.10 -2.72 -4.48
CA GLY A 184 -20.60 -4.04 -4.84
C GLY A 184 -20.12 -4.57 -6.20
N SER A 185 -19.15 -3.92 -6.85
CA SER A 185 -18.57 -4.35 -8.13
C SER A 185 -17.39 -5.33 -7.91
N GLU A 186 -17.64 -6.41 -7.18
CA GLU A 186 -16.60 -7.31 -6.66
C GLU A 186 -15.71 -7.93 -7.75
N ASN A 187 -16.27 -8.31 -8.89
CA ASN A 187 -15.50 -8.91 -9.98
C ASN A 187 -14.48 -7.93 -10.56
N VAL A 188 -14.88 -6.67 -10.75
CA VAL A 188 -14.00 -5.61 -11.24
C VAL A 188 -12.99 -5.23 -10.17
N ALA A 189 -13.42 -5.14 -8.91
CA ALA A 189 -12.54 -4.88 -7.77
C ALA A 189 -11.43 -5.94 -7.67
N ARG A 190 -11.77 -7.22 -7.84
CA ARG A 190 -10.81 -8.33 -7.85
C ARG A 190 -9.78 -8.18 -8.97
N SER A 191 -10.20 -7.88 -10.19
CA SER A 191 -9.28 -7.66 -11.32
C SER A 191 -8.32 -6.49 -11.08
N VAL A 192 -8.83 -5.37 -10.56
CA VAL A 192 -8.03 -4.17 -10.23
C VAL A 192 -7.05 -4.45 -9.10
N LEU A 193 -7.47 -5.19 -8.07
CA LEU A 193 -6.59 -5.57 -6.95
C LEU A 193 -5.51 -6.57 -7.38
N VAL A 194 -5.80 -7.50 -8.29
CA VAL A 194 -4.78 -8.36 -8.92
C VAL A 194 -3.72 -7.52 -9.63
N GLU A 195 -4.13 -6.50 -10.39
CA GLU A 195 -3.19 -5.58 -11.05
C GLU A 195 -2.35 -4.79 -10.02
N SER A 196 -2.98 -4.32 -8.93
CA SER A 196 -2.31 -3.65 -7.83
C SER A 196 -1.23 -4.53 -7.18
N VAL A 197 -1.57 -5.76 -6.79
CA VAL A 197 -0.62 -6.65 -6.09
C VAL A 197 0.47 -7.17 -7.01
N ASN A 198 0.18 -7.34 -8.30
CA ASN A 198 1.20 -7.72 -9.27
C ASN A 198 2.19 -6.57 -9.54
N SER A 199 1.71 -5.32 -9.52
CA SER A 199 2.55 -4.13 -9.76
C SER A 199 3.33 -3.70 -8.52
N TYR A 200 2.72 -3.79 -7.33
CA TYR A 200 3.37 -3.51 -6.05
C TYR A 200 3.01 -4.56 -4.98
N PRO A 201 3.68 -5.72 -5.01
CA PRO A 201 3.44 -6.83 -4.09
C PRO A 201 3.66 -6.52 -2.61
N TRP A 202 4.42 -5.48 -2.25
CA TRP A 202 4.76 -5.21 -0.84
C TRP A 202 3.61 -4.61 -0.02
N ASN A 203 2.54 -4.15 -0.68
CA ASN A 203 1.37 -3.62 0.02
C ASN A 203 0.45 -4.76 0.51
N TRP A 204 0.65 -5.22 1.75
CA TRP A 204 -0.18 -6.29 2.34
C TRP A 204 -1.67 -5.94 2.42
N ASN A 205 -2.04 -4.66 2.54
CA ASN A 205 -3.44 -4.28 2.55
C ASN A 205 -4.15 -4.67 1.24
N ALA A 206 -3.47 -4.55 0.08
CA ALA A 206 -4.06 -4.95 -1.19
C ALA A 206 -4.30 -6.47 -1.29
N TRP A 207 -3.39 -7.27 -0.72
CA TRP A 207 -3.56 -8.73 -0.63
C TRP A 207 -4.71 -9.12 0.30
N SER A 208 -4.81 -8.47 1.46
CA SER A 208 -5.89 -8.74 2.43
C SER A 208 -7.26 -8.38 1.86
N GLU A 209 -7.36 -7.27 1.13
CA GLU A 209 -8.59 -6.89 0.45
C GLU A 209 -8.94 -7.86 -0.70
N LEU A 210 -7.95 -8.27 -1.48
CA LEU A 210 -8.14 -9.28 -2.53
C LEU A 210 -8.65 -10.60 -1.93
N GLN A 211 -8.08 -11.02 -0.80
CA GLN A 211 -8.48 -12.23 -0.09
C GLN A 211 -9.95 -12.17 0.33
N SER A 212 -10.42 -11.02 0.84
CA SER A 212 -11.81 -10.85 1.24
C SER A 212 -12.81 -10.98 0.08
N LEU A 213 -12.35 -10.83 -1.17
CA LEU A 213 -13.14 -11.01 -2.40
C LEU A 213 -13.05 -12.43 -2.98
N CYS A 214 -12.22 -13.29 -2.40
CA CYS A 214 -12.02 -14.69 -2.82
C CYS A 214 -12.82 -15.61 -1.90
N THR A 215 -14.14 -15.68 -2.12
CA THR A 215 -15.05 -16.48 -1.30
C THR A 215 -15.04 -17.98 -1.64
N THR A 216 -14.49 -18.37 -2.80
CA THR A 216 -14.38 -19.77 -3.22
C THR A 216 -12.97 -20.12 -3.67
N ILE A 217 -12.61 -21.39 -3.52
CA ILE A 217 -11.31 -21.92 -3.97
C ILE A 217 -11.13 -21.74 -5.49
N ASP A 218 -12.20 -21.84 -6.27
CA ASP A 218 -12.15 -21.61 -7.73
C ASP A 218 -11.81 -20.16 -8.07
N THR A 219 -12.37 -19.20 -7.33
CA THR A 219 -12.00 -17.78 -7.49
C THR A 219 -10.55 -17.52 -7.11
N LEU A 220 -10.01 -18.22 -6.11
CA LEU A 220 -8.61 -18.13 -5.70
C LEU A 220 -7.67 -18.71 -6.76
N ASN A 221 -7.99 -19.89 -7.29
CA ASN A 221 -7.17 -20.60 -8.28
C ASN A 221 -7.17 -19.93 -9.66
N SER A 222 -8.20 -19.14 -9.97
CA SER A 222 -8.31 -18.41 -11.24
C SER A 222 -7.56 -17.07 -11.25
N LEU A 223 -7.00 -16.62 -10.12
CA LEU A 223 -6.25 -15.38 -10.06
C LEU A 223 -4.91 -15.47 -10.80
N ASN A 224 -4.68 -14.52 -11.72
CA ASN A 224 -3.40 -14.39 -12.41
C ASN A 224 -2.39 -13.59 -11.56
N LEU A 225 -1.78 -14.26 -10.57
CA LEU A 225 -0.83 -13.65 -9.63
C LEU A 225 0.62 -14.00 -9.96
N ASN A 226 1.47 -12.98 -10.04
CA ASN A 226 2.92 -13.10 -10.24
C ASN A 226 3.54 -13.98 -9.16
N ASN A 227 4.59 -14.74 -9.54
CA ASN A 227 5.32 -15.60 -8.60
C ASN A 227 6.23 -14.77 -7.68
N HIS A 228 5.65 -14.19 -6.63
CA HIS A 228 6.31 -13.38 -5.62
C HIS A 228 6.07 -13.97 -4.24
N TRP A 229 7.04 -13.93 -3.33
CA TRP A 229 6.96 -14.55 -2.00
C TRP A 229 5.75 -14.10 -1.16
N MET A 230 5.25 -12.88 -1.37
CA MET A 230 3.99 -12.39 -0.76
C MET A 230 2.76 -13.22 -1.13
N LYS A 231 2.77 -13.85 -2.31
CA LYS A 231 1.74 -14.78 -2.76
C LYS A 231 1.66 -16.00 -1.84
N ASP A 232 2.78 -16.44 -1.28
CA ASP A 232 2.82 -17.59 -0.38
C ASP A 232 2.07 -17.28 0.92
N PHE A 233 2.26 -16.06 1.46
CA PHE A 233 1.49 -15.58 2.61
C PHE A 233 -0.01 -15.47 2.29
N PHE A 234 -0.35 -14.92 1.13
CA PHE A 234 -1.72 -14.81 0.66
C PHE A 234 -2.40 -16.19 0.57
N LEU A 235 -1.75 -17.17 -0.08
CA LEU A 235 -2.28 -18.53 -0.19
C LEU A 235 -2.40 -19.19 1.18
N ALA A 236 -1.38 -19.10 2.04
CA ALA A 236 -1.41 -19.66 3.38
C ALA A 236 -2.57 -19.12 4.22
N SER A 237 -2.83 -17.80 4.13
CA SER A 237 -3.95 -17.17 4.85
C SER A 237 -5.32 -17.54 4.28
N ALA A 238 -5.41 -17.92 3.01
CA ALA A 238 -6.68 -18.25 2.34
C ALA A 238 -7.15 -19.70 2.57
N TYR A 239 -6.24 -20.59 2.99
CA TYR A 239 -6.55 -21.99 3.32
C TYR A 239 -6.77 -22.26 4.81
N GLN A 240 -6.81 -21.21 5.63
CA GLN A 240 -6.98 -21.27 7.09
C GLN A 240 -8.43 -21.01 7.49
#